data_AF-A0A2H0B5J1-F1
#
_entry.id   AF-A0A2H0B5J1-F1
#
_cell.length_a   1.000
_cell.length_b   1.000
_cell.length_c   1.000
_cell.angle_alpha   90.00
_cell.angle_beta   90.00
_cell.angle_gamma   90.00
#
_symmetry.space_group_name_H-M   'P 1'
#
loop_
_entity.id
_entity.type
_entity.pdbx_description
1 polymer ?
#
loop_
_entity_poly.entity_id
_entity_poly.type
_entity_poly.pdbx_seq_one_letter_code
_entity_poly.pdbx_strand_id
1 'polypeptide(L)'
;MLIYTLFVINLQLLPMTNANVSSPIPGATIINPDGSESKVPDIIEQDGNTIVELVSSEENESDFDQQQYESVKNLVMRKTVQADELNSQISELSDSLKNILINDSELAQSEEDAKKAKKAAVARKATLMNSPEAVSVKIKLQEAKEDLKDIEDSLSTQLLSLYQITGVQEFETDEGEVREFVIKARVKSKKKK
;
A
#
# COMPACT_ATOMS: atom_id res chain seq x y z
N MET A 1 24.19 29.10 -9.38
CA MET A 1 23.99 27.71 -9.85
C MET A 1 24.35 26.78 -8.71
N LEU A 2 23.36 26.14 -8.08
CA LEU A 2 23.55 24.92 -7.30
C LEU A 2 22.23 24.14 -7.36
N ILE A 3 22.29 23.02 -8.07
CA ILE A 3 21.24 22.02 -8.21
C ILE A 3 21.47 21.02 -7.09
N TYR A 4 20.49 20.82 -6.21
CA TYR A 4 20.41 19.60 -5.40
C TYR A 4 19.00 19.03 -5.54
N THR A 5 18.95 18.00 -6.36
CA THR A 5 17.85 17.07 -6.58
C THR A 5 17.51 16.32 -5.30
N LEU A 6 16.24 16.36 -4.92
CA LEU A 6 15.61 15.41 -3.99
C LEU A 6 15.74 13.99 -4.55
N PHE A 7 16.30 13.08 -3.75
CA PHE A 7 16.05 11.65 -3.88
C PHE A 7 15.67 11.10 -2.51
N VAL A 8 14.36 11.16 -2.21
CA VAL A 8 13.76 10.48 -1.06
C VAL A 8 13.43 9.07 -1.53
N ILE A 9 14.28 8.09 -1.21
CA ILE A 9 13.90 6.68 -1.33
C ILE A 9 13.12 6.32 -0.07
N ASN A 10 11.81 6.24 -0.26
CA ASN A 10 10.85 5.72 0.70
C ASN A 10 10.88 4.18 0.60
N LEU A 11 11.59 3.51 1.51
CA LEU A 11 11.67 2.05 1.58
C LEU A 11 10.57 1.55 2.53
N GLN A 12 9.35 1.38 2.00
CA GLN A 12 8.29 0.66 2.69
C GLN A 12 8.57 -0.85 2.68
N LEU A 13 8.70 -1.43 3.88
CA LEU A 13 8.64 -2.87 4.10
C LEU A 13 7.26 -3.43 3.72
N LEU A 14 7.24 -4.51 2.92
CA LEU A 14 6.08 -5.39 2.78
C LEU A 14 6.27 -6.63 3.67
N PRO A 15 5.25 -7.07 4.42
CA PRO A 15 5.27 -8.36 5.10
C PRO A 15 4.90 -9.47 4.11
N MET A 16 5.80 -10.44 3.92
CA MET A 16 5.46 -11.68 3.22
C MET A 16 4.53 -12.52 4.11
N THR A 17 3.35 -12.79 3.58
CA THR A 17 2.31 -13.61 4.18
C THR A 17 2.65 -15.09 4.00
N ASN A 18 2.48 -15.85 5.08
CA ASN A 18 2.72 -17.28 5.16
C ASN A 18 1.56 -18.03 4.48
N ALA A 19 1.81 -18.64 3.32
CA ALA A 19 0.84 -19.50 2.64
C ALA A 19 0.91 -20.91 3.24
N ASN A 20 -0.05 -21.18 4.11
CA ASN A 20 -0.46 -22.49 4.56
C ASN A 20 -0.85 -23.38 3.35
N VAL A 21 -0.10 -24.45 3.09
CA VAL A 21 -0.47 -25.46 2.09
C VAL A 21 -1.04 -26.68 2.80
N SER A 22 -2.37 -26.79 2.72
CA SER A 22 -3.17 -27.96 3.07
C SER A 22 -2.78 -29.17 2.23
N SER A 23 -2.68 -30.34 2.86
CA SER A 23 -2.45 -31.64 2.22
C SER A 23 -3.55 -31.96 1.18
N PRO A 24 -3.23 -32.60 0.03
CA PRO A 24 -4.21 -32.89 -1.02
C PRO A 24 -5.07 -34.14 -0.72
N ILE A 25 -6.34 -34.09 -1.16
CA ILE A 25 -7.37 -35.13 -1.06
C ILE A 25 -7.21 -36.14 -2.21
N PRO A 26 -7.35 -37.47 -1.99
CA PRO A 26 -7.24 -38.49 -3.02
C PRO A 26 -8.29 -38.33 -4.14
N GLY A 27 -7.89 -38.52 -5.41
CA GLY A 27 -8.78 -38.54 -6.57
C GLY A 27 -9.09 -37.20 -7.26
N ALA A 28 -8.59 -36.06 -6.76
CA ALA A 28 -8.72 -34.79 -7.48
C ALA A 28 -7.78 -34.71 -8.69
N THR A 29 -8.26 -34.19 -9.82
CA THR A 29 -7.44 -33.91 -11.02
C THR A 29 -6.83 -32.52 -10.85
N ILE A 30 -5.50 -32.42 -10.86
CA ILE A 30 -4.79 -31.14 -10.80
C ILE A 30 -4.44 -30.72 -12.23
N ILE A 31 -4.89 -29.53 -12.62
CA ILE A 31 -4.53 -28.88 -13.88
C ILE A 31 -3.30 -28.01 -13.62
N ASN A 32 -2.18 -28.36 -14.25
CA ASN A 32 -0.94 -27.62 -14.17
C ASN A 32 -1.03 -26.31 -14.98
N PRO A 33 -0.22 -25.28 -14.68
CA PRO A 33 -0.24 -24.00 -15.38
C PRO A 33 0.16 -24.08 -16.88
N ASP A 34 0.68 -25.24 -17.32
CA ASP A 34 0.93 -25.56 -18.72
C ASP A 34 -0.24 -26.29 -19.42
N GLY A 35 -1.36 -26.51 -18.71
CA GLY A 35 -2.56 -27.15 -19.22
C GLY A 35 -2.56 -28.69 -19.14
N SER A 36 -1.56 -29.32 -18.53
CA SER A 36 -1.55 -30.78 -18.35
C SER A 36 -2.30 -31.23 -17.09
N GLU A 37 -3.10 -32.32 -17.20
CA GLU A 37 -3.90 -32.90 -16.11
C GLU A 37 -3.24 -34.15 -15.54
N SER A 38 -3.04 -34.19 -14.22
CA SER A 38 -2.59 -35.39 -13.50
C SER A 38 -3.58 -35.82 -12.42
N LYS A 39 -3.87 -37.13 -12.34
CA LYS A 39 -4.77 -37.75 -11.35
C LYS A 39 -4.01 -38.52 -10.28
N VAL A 40 -4.44 -38.39 -9.03
CA VAL A 40 -3.89 -39.12 -7.88
C VAL A 40 -4.52 -40.52 -7.81
N PRO A 41 -3.75 -41.62 -7.85
CA PRO A 41 -4.30 -42.98 -7.81
C PRO A 41 -4.64 -43.46 -6.38
N ASP A 42 -5.70 -44.27 -6.26
CA ASP A 42 -6.22 -44.88 -5.03
C ASP A 42 -5.47 -46.18 -4.65
N ILE A 43 -5.34 -46.43 -3.35
CA ILE A 43 -4.65 -47.61 -2.78
C ILE A 43 -5.68 -48.61 -2.22
N ILE A 44 -5.63 -49.88 -2.65
CA ILE A 44 -6.30 -51.02 -2.00
C ILE A 44 -5.33 -52.21 -1.92
N GLU A 45 -5.26 -52.86 -0.75
CA GLU A 45 -4.37 -53.98 -0.39
C GLU A 45 -4.96 -55.40 -0.61
N GLN A 46 -4.03 -56.36 -0.79
CA GLN A 46 -4.00 -57.78 -0.36
C GLN A 46 -4.02 -58.96 -1.39
N ASP A 47 -3.05 -59.85 -1.13
CA ASP A 47 -2.95 -61.32 -1.24
C ASP A 47 -3.00 -62.07 -2.59
N GLY A 48 -1.87 -62.71 -2.91
CA GLY A 48 -1.86 -64.18 -3.12
C GLY A 48 -1.91 -64.77 -4.54
N ASN A 49 -0.85 -64.55 -5.33
CA ASN A 49 -0.24 -65.46 -6.35
C ASN A 49 -1.06 -65.95 -7.59
N THR A 50 -0.67 -65.51 -8.80
CA THR A 50 -0.57 -66.29 -10.06
C THR A 50 0.27 -65.48 -11.06
N ILE A 51 1.31 -66.10 -11.65
CA ILE A 51 2.17 -65.49 -12.67
C ILE A 51 1.48 -65.60 -14.04
N VAL A 52 1.24 -64.45 -14.70
CA VAL A 52 0.91 -64.37 -16.13
C VAL A 52 1.80 -63.31 -16.77
N GLU A 53 2.31 -63.70 -17.93
CA GLU A 53 3.28 -63.08 -18.82
C GLU A 53 2.86 -61.72 -19.41
N LEU A 54 3.89 -60.87 -19.60
CA LEU A 54 3.97 -59.65 -20.41
C LEU A 54 2.92 -58.54 -20.18
N VAL A 55 3.32 -57.48 -19.49
CA VAL A 55 3.32 -56.10 -20.04
C VAL A 55 4.47 -55.33 -19.37
N SER A 56 5.34 -54.77 -20.20
CA SER A 56 6.39 -53.82 -19.84
C SER A 56 5.82 -52.66 -19.01
N SER A 57 6.17 -52.62 -17.74
CA SER A 57 6.09 -51.41 -16.93
C SER A 57 7.53 -51.03 -16.61
N GLU A 58 8.11 -50.15 -17.43
CA GLU A 58 9.27 -49.39 -17.01
C GLU A 58 8.82 -48.55 -15.82
N GLU A 59 9.08 -49.08 -14.61
CA GLU A 59 9.21 -48.26 -13.42
C GLU A 59 10.28 -47.23 -13.76
N ASN A 60 9.86 -45.99 -14.00
CA ASN A 60 10.77 -44.87 -14.02
C ASN A 60 11.21 -44.65 -12.57
N GLU A 61 12.12 -45.50 -12.08
CA GLU A 61 13.09 -45.08 -11.08
C GLU A 61 13.82 -43.89 -11.71
N SER A 62 13.43 -42.67 -11.33
CA SER A 62 14.22 -41.50 -11.66
C SER A 62 15.59 -41.73 -11.02
N ASP A 63 16.57 -42.08 -11.84
CA ASP A 63 17.93 -42.37 -11.43
C ASP A 63 18.44 -41.16 -10.64
N PHE A 64 18.44 -41.26 -9.31
CA PHE A 64 18.80 -40.16 -8.44
C PHE A 64 20.29 -39.91 -8.61
N ASP A 65 20.64 -38.88 -9.36
CA ASP A 65 22.03 -38.48 -9.57
C ASP A 65 22.61 -37.94 -8.26
N GLN A 66 23.16 -38.87 -7.47
CA GLN A 66 23.81 -38.58 -6.18
C GLN A 66 24.95 -37.58 -6.33
N GLN A 67 25.66 -37.59 -7.46
CA GLN A 67 26.78 -36.70 -7.71
C GLN A 67 26.30 -35.26 -7.96
N GLN A 68 25.24 -35.08 -8.74
CA GLN A 68 24.60 -33.78 -8.92
C GLN A 68 24.01 -33.26 -7.60
N TYR A 69 23.34 -34.12 -6.83
CA TYR A 69 22.79 -33.76 -5.53
C TYR A 69 23.86 -33.26 -4.55
N GLU A 70 24.97 -33.99 -4.40
CA GLU A 70 26.07 -33.58 -3.51
C GLU A 70 26.77 -32.31 -4.01
N SER A 71 26.89 -32.10 -5.32
CA SER A 71 27.43 -30.85 -5.89
C SER A 71 26.58 -29.63 -5.53
N VAL A 72 25.25 -29.74 -5.73
CA VAL A 72 24.29 -28.67 -5.40
C VAL A 72 24.25 -28.43 -3.89
N LYS A 73 24.20 -29.49 -3.09
CA LYS A 73 24.24 -29.39 -1.62
C LYS A 73 25.49 -28.67 -1.13
N ASN A 74 26.67 -29.02 -1.65
CA ASN A 74 27.91 -28.33 -1.29
C ASN A 74 27.93 -26.86 -1.73
N LEU A 75 27.35 -26.55 -2.90
CA LEU A 75 27.19 -25.16 -3.34
C LEU A 75 26.25 -24.38 -2.42
N VAL A 76 25.10 -24.95 -2.08
CA VAL A 76 24.12 -24.36 -1.16
C VAL A 76 24.78 -24.08 0.19
N MET A 77 25.47 -25.07 0.76
CA MET A 77 26.17 -24.90 2.05
C MET A 77 27.20 -23.77 2.01
N ARG A 78 28.05 -23.71 0.97
CA ARG A 78 29.00 -22.58 0.82
C ARG A 78 28.29 -21.25 0.69
N LYS A 79 27.18 -21.19 -0.04
CA LYS A 79 26.39 -19.96 -0.23
C LYS A 79 25.68 -19.53 1.04
N THR A 80 25.19 -20.45 1.85
CA THR A 80 24.62 -20.17 3.16
C THR A 80 25.67 -19.56 4.09
N VAL A 81 26.85 -20.16 4.19
CA VAL A 81 27.96 -19.61 5.01
C VAL A 81 28.36 -18.20 4.52
N GLN A 82 28.47 -18.00 3.20
CA GLN A 82 28.75 -16.68 2.63
C GLN A 82 27.65 -15.66 2.97
N ALA A 83 26.38 -16.08 2.95
CA ALA A 83 25.26 -15.20 3.29
C ALA A 83 25.28 -14.83 4.78
N ASP A 84 25.56 -15.78 5.67
CA ASP A 84 25.66 -15.54 7.11
C ASP A 84 26.81 -14.57 7.44
N GLU A 85 27.96 -14.74 6.81
CA GLU A 85 29.10 -13.85 6.97
C GLU A 85 28.79 -12.43 6.48
N LEU A 86 28.19 -12.30 5.30
CA LEU A 86 27.76 -11.00 4.76
C LEU A 86 26.71 -10.33 5.64
N ASN A 87 25.76 -11.09 6.20
CA ASN A 87 24.76 -10.55 7.13
C ASN A 87 25.43 -10.03 8.41
N SER A 88 26.42 -10.74 8.97
CA SER A 88 27.20 -10.26 10.12
C SER A 88 27.91 -8.94 9.80
N GLN A 89 28.62 -8.90 8.67
CA GLN A 89 29.33 -7.70 8.22
C GLN A 89 28.37 -6.51 8.02
N ILE A 90 27.19 -6.73 7.42
CA ILE A 90 26.17 -5.70 7.27
C ILE A 90 25.71 -5.18 8.62
N SER A 91 25.47 -6.06 9.60
CA SER A 91 25.07 -5.66 10.94
C SER A 91 26.15 -4.80 11.61
N GLU A 92 27.41 -5.25 11.57
CA GLU A 92 28.55 -4.55 12.16
C GLU A 92 28.77 -3.17 11.51
N LEU A 93 28.71 -3.09 10.18
CA LEU A 93 28.83 -1.83 9.45
C LEU A 93 27.65 -0.89 9.72
N SER A 94 26.43 -1.42 9.84
CA SER A 94 25.26 -0.63 10.20
C SER A 94 25.40 -0.02 11.59
N ASP A 95 25.86 -0.81 12.56
CA ASP A 95 26.04 -0.33 13.93
C ASP A 95 27.23 0.63 14.04
N SER A 96 28.31 0.38 13.30
CA SER A 96 29.41 1.34 13.16
C SER A 96 28.93 2.68 12.59
N LEU A 97 28.13 2.65 11.52
CA LEU A 97 27.56 3.84 10.91
C LEU A 97 26.64 4.59 11.89
N LYS A 98 25.76 3.88 12.61
CA LYS A 98 24.92 4.49 13.66
C LYS A 98 25.78 5.16 14.73
N ASN A 99 26.84 4.48 15.19
CA ASN A 99 27.75 5.03 16.19
C ASN A 99 28.49 6.27 15.69
N ILE A 100 28.90 6.31 14.41
CA ILE A 100 29.51 7.51 13.81
C ILE A 100 28.52 8.67 13.86
N LEU A 101 27.27 8.44 13.42
CA LEU A 101 26.25 9.48 13.39
C LEU A 101 25.82 9.96 14.79
N ILE A 102 25.69 9.06 15.77
CA ILE A 102 25.31 9.39 17.15
C ILE A 102 26.40 10.21 17.85
N ASN A 103 27.67 9.91 17.56
CA ASN A 103 28.80 10.58 18.18
C ASN A 103 29.22 11.87 17.46
N ASP A 104 28.64 12.16 16.29
CA ASP A 104 28.91 13.39 15.56
C ASP A 104 28.24 14.58 16.25
N SER A 105 29.07 15.43 16.85
CA SER A 105 28.61 16.59 17.61
C SER A 105 28.03 17.70 16.72
N GLU A 106 28.49 17.82 15.48
CA GLU A 106 27.99 18.83 14.53
C GLU A 106 26.57 18.49 14.07
N LEU A 107 26.31 17.21 13.77
CA LEU A 107 24.99 16.70 13.43
C LEU A 107 24.02 16.85 14.59
N ALA A 108 24.42 16.44 15.81
CA ALA A 108 23.58 16.58 17.00
C ALA A 108 23.21 18.06 17.26
N GLN A 109 24.17 18.98 17.12
CA GLN A 109 23.94 20.41 17.26
C GLN A 109 23.00 20.94 16.17
N SER A 110 23.19 20.53 14.92
CA SER A 110 22.34 20.93 13.80
C SER A 110 20.89 20.45 13.96
N GLU A 111 20.69 19.21 14.42
CA GLU A 111 19.37 18.67 14.72
C GLU A 111 18.69 19.42 15.88
N GLU A 112 19.44 19.76 16.92
CA GLU A 112 18.93 20.56 18.03
C GLU A 112 18.52 21.96 17.57
N ASP A 113 19.32 22.62 16.75
CA ASP A 113 19.03 23.95 16.22
C ASP A 113 17.85 23.93 15.24
N ALA A 114 17.73 22.90 14.40
CA ALA A 114 16.55 22.69 13.56
C ALA A 114 15.29 22.49 14.41
N LYS A 115 15.38 21.73 15.51
CA LYS A 115 14.26 21.53 16.44
C LYS A 115 13.88 22.82 17.15
N LYS A 116 14.85 23.64 17.58
CA LYS A 116 14.62 24.97 18.17
C LYS A 116 13.97 25.91 17.17
N ALA A 117 14.50 26.00 15.96
CA ALA A 117 13.95 26.82 14.89
C ALA A 117 12.51 26.42 14.54
N LYS A 118 12.23 25.12 14.43
CA LYS A 118 10.87 24.61 14.20
C LYS A 118 9.92 24.99 15.33
N LYS A 119 10.32 24.84 16.59
CA LYS A 119 9.52 25.27 17.75
C LYS A 119 9.26 26.78 17.72
N ALA A 120 10.28 27.58 17.43
CA ALA A 120 10.15 29.03 17.33
C ALA A 120 9.20 29.45 16.20
N ALA A 121 9.29 28.82 15.02
CA ALA A 121 8.40 29.08 13.89
C ALA A 121 6.94 28.73 14.22
N VAL A 122 6.70 27.59 14.87
CA VAL A 122 5.35 27.18 15.31
C VAL A 122 4.81 28.16 16.35
N ALA A 123 5.60 28.54 17.35
CA ALA A 123 5.19 29.52 18.36
C ALA A 123 4.87 30.87 17.73
N ARG A 124 5.73 31.38 16.83
CA ARG A 124 5.51 32.65 16.13
C ARG A 124 4.26 32.61 15.26
N LYS A 125 4.01 31.49 14.55
CA LYS A 125 2.78 31.29 13.77
C LYS A 125 1.55 31.32 14.67
N ALA A 126 1.59 30.66 15.83
CA ALA A 126 0.50 30.69 16.79
C ALA A 126 0.24 32.12 17.31
N THR A 127 1.29 32.86 17.67
CA THR A 127 1.15 34.26 18.08
C THR A 127 0.59 35.14 16.96
N LEU A 128 1.05 34.95 15.72
CA LEU A 128 0.57 35.70 14.57
C LEU A 128 -0.90 35.41 14.28
N MET A 129 -1.33 34.15 14.37
CA MET A 129 -2.74 33.77 14.19
C MET A 129 -3.67 34.35 15.27
N ASN A 130 -3.11 34.65 16.45
CA ASN A 130 -3.83 35.32 17.54
C ASN A 130 -3.67 36.85 17.52
N SER A 131 -2.92 37.40 16.56
CA SER A 131 -2.82 38.85 16.41
C SER A 131 -4.20 39.46 16.05
N PRO A 132 -4.48 40.71 16.45
CA PRO A 132 -5.76 41.36 16.14
C PRO A 132 -6.09 41.38 14.64
N GLU A 133 -5.08 41.56 13.78
CA GLU A 133 -5.24 41.55 12.33
C GLU A 133 -5.66 40.17 11.81
N ALA A 134 -4.96 39.11 12.22
CA ALA A 134 -5.30 37.74 11.82
C ALA A 134 -6.67 37.30 12.34
N VAL A 135 -7.03 37.70 13.57
CA VAL A 135 -8.35 37.44 14.15
C VAL A 135 -9.44 38.18 13.36
N SER A 136 -9.22 39.45 13.00
CA SER A 136 -10.16 40.22 12.17
C SER A 136 -10.37 39.57 10.81
N VAL A 137 -9.30 39.15 10.13
CA VAL A 137 -9.39 38.43 8.85
C VAL A 137 -10.13 37.09 9.02
N LYS A 138 -9.89 36.37 10.12
CA LYS A 138 -10.57 35.10 10.41
C LYS A 138 -12.07 35.28 10.61
N ILE A 139 -12.48 36.33 11.32
CA ILE A 139 -13.89 36.68 11.52
C ILE A 139 -14.54 36.98 10.16
N LYS A 140 -13.94 37.88 9.36
CA LYS A 140 -14.44 38.22 8.02
C LYS A 140 -14.53 37.00 7.09
N LEU A 141 -13.55 36.09 7.18
CA LEU A 141 -13.57 34.84 6.42
C LEU A 141 -14.71 33.92 6.86
N GLN A 142 -15.02 33.88 8.15
CA GLN A 142 -16.13 33.09 8.65
C GLN A 142 -17.48 33.70 8.23
N GLU A 143 -17.63 35.02 8.38
CA GLU A 143 -18.80 35.78 7.91
C GLU A 143 -19.03 35.53 6.41
N ALA A 144 -18.01 35.71 5.57
CA ALA A 144 -18.13 35.46 4.13
C ALA A 144 -18.50 34.01 3.77
N LYS A 145 -18.13 33.03 4.60
CA LYS A 145 -18.53 31.62 4.41
C LYS A 145 -19.98 31.37 4.82
N GLU A 146 -20.44 32.04 5.87
CA GLU A 146 -21.83 31.98 6.30
C GLU A 146 -22.72 32.67 5.25
N ASP A 147 -22.35 33.86 4.79
CA ASP A 147 -23.03 34.58 3.70
C ASP A 147 -23.10 33.74 2.41
N LEU A 148 -21.99 33.11 2.01
CA LEU A 148 -21.96 32.24 0.83
C LEU A 148 -22.94 31.08 0.97
N LYS A 149 -22.98 30.45 2.15
CA LYS A 149 -23.89 29.33 2.39
C LYS A 149 -25.34 29.76 2.34
N ASP A 150 -25.67 30.91 2.91
CA ASP A 150 -27.04 31.45 2.88
C ASP A 150 -27.47 31.78 1.44
N ILE A 151 -26.56 32.32 0.63
CA ILE A 151 -26.78 32.54 -0.81
C ILE A 151 -26.97 31.21 -1.54
N GLU A 152 -26.14 30.20 -1.28
CA GLU A 152 -26.25 28.87 -1.90
C GLU A 152 -27.57 28.16 -1.54
N ASP A 153 -28.01 28.25 -0.29
CA ASP A 153 -29.29 27.68 0.17
C ASP A 153 -30.50 28.39 -0.48
N SER A 154 -30.43 29.72 -0.57
CA SER A 154 -31.43 30.53 -1.29
C SER A 154 -31.45 30.19 -2.78
N LEU A 155 -30.29 30.13 -3.42
CA LEU A 155 -30.13 29.81 -4.84
C LEU A 155 -30.63 28.40 -5.14
N SER A 156 -30.30 27.41 -4.31
CA SER A 156 -30.81 26.03 -4.44
C SER A 156 -32.33 25.98 -4.45
N THR A 157 -32.98 26.74 -3.56
CA THR A 157 -34.44 26.84 -3.50
C THR A 157 -35.01 27.49 -4.76
N GLN A 158 -34.38 28.56 -5.25
CA GLN A 158 -34.81 29.27 -6.46
C GLN A 158 -34.62 28.44 -7.73
N LEU A 159 -33.49 27.73 -7.86
CA LEU A 159 -33.21 26.83 -8.98
C LEU A 159 -34.17 25.64 -9.02
N LEU A 160 -34.55 25.10 -7.86
CA LEU A 160 -35.58 24.07 -7.78
C LEU A 160 -36.94 24.60 -8.25
N SER A 161 -37.33 25.81 -7.81
CA SER A 161 -38.57 26.47 -8.26
C SER A 161 -38.55 26.73 -9.77
N LEU A 162 -37.44 27.21 -10.31
CA LEU A 162 -37.25 27.43 -11.73
C LEU A 162 -37.46 26.13 -12.51
N TYR A 163 -36.82 25.04 -12.09
CA TYR A 163 -36.98 23.73 -12.71
C TYR A 163 -38.42 23.21 -12.63
N GLN A 164 -39.12 23.44 -11.52
CA GLN A 164 -40.54 23.05 -11.39
C GLN A 164 -41.45 23.78 -12.38
N ILE A 165 -41.11 25.03 -12.76
CA ILE A 165 -41.90 25.85 -13.67
C ILE A 165 -41.53 25.57 -15.13
N THR A 166 -40.24 25.52 -15.47
CA THR A 166 -39.75 25.45 -16.85
C THR A 166 -39.45 24.02 -17.31
N GLY A 167 -39.13 23.12 -16.39
CA GLY A 167 -38.63 21.77 -16.70
C GLY A 167 -37.21 21.72 -17.25
N VAL A 168 -36.51 22.86 -17.34
CA VAL A 168 -35.15 22.97 -17.92
C VAL A 168 -34.14 23.19 -16.80
N GLN A 169 -32.95 22.59 -16.95
CA GLN A 169 -31.84 22.63 -15.99
C GLN A 169 -30.76 23.65 -16.36
N GLU A 170 -31.12 24.66 -17.17
CA GLU A 170 -30.22 25.68 -17.68
C GLU A 170 -30.80 27.07 -17.40
N PHE A 171 -29.94 28.04 -17.11
CA PHE A 171 -30.32 29.44 -16.99
C PHE A 171 -29.26 30.34 -17.64
N GLU A 172 -29.69 31.46 -18.18
CA GLU A 172 -28.81 32.48 -18.76
C GLU A 172 -28.45 33.51 -17.69
N THR A 173 -27.17 33.85 -17.64
CA THR A 173 -26.60 34.89 -16.76
C THR A 173 -26.76 36.24 -17.45
N ASP A 174 -26.73 37.34 -16.69
CA ASP A 174 -26.76 38.71 -17.21
C ASP A 174 -25.61 39.04 -18.18
N GLU A 175 -24.52 38.26 -18.12
CA GLU A 175 -23.40 38.30 -19.05
C GLU A 175 -23.63 37.52 -20.37
N GLY A 176 -24.81 36.90 -20.54
CA GLY A 176 -25.14 36.08 -21.71
C GLY A 176 -24.57 34.66 -21.67
N GLU A 177 -24.02 34.24 -20.52
CA GLU A 177 -23.53 32.88 -20.31
C GLU A 177 -24.67 31.94 -19.90
N VAL A 178 -24.86 30.84 -20.63
CA VAL A 178 -25.77 29.77 -20.23
C VAL A 178 -25.06 28.83 -19.27
N ARG A 179 -25.65 28.61 -18.10
CA ARG A 179 -25.14 27.70 -17.07
C ARG A 179 -26.13 26.58 -16.78
N GLU A 180 -25.63 25.36 -16.73
CA GLU A 180 -26.38 24.17 -16.33
C GLU A 180 -26.30 23.96 -14.81
N PHE A 181 -27.39 23.53 -14.18
CA PHE A 181 -27.45 23.21 -12.76
C PHE A 181 -28.03 21.82 -12.51
N VAL A 182 -27.54 21.14 -11.47
CA VAL A 182 -27.97 19.78 -11.13
C VAL A 182 -28.69 19.75 -9.78
N ILE A 183 -29.92 19.24 -9.78
CA ILE A 183 -30.70 19.03 -8.54
C ILE A 183 -30.29 17.70 -7.91
N LYS A 184 -29.67 17.74 -6.73
CA LYS A 184 -29.25 16.53 -5.99
C LYS A 184 -30.01 16.41 -4.68
N ALA A 185 -30.93 15.45 -4.60
CA ALA A 185 -31.50 15.02 -3.32
C ALA A 185 -30.60 13.95 -2.68
N ARG A 186 -30.26 14.11 -1.39
CA ARG A 186 -29.53 13.08 -0.61
C ARG A 186 -30.28 12.75 0.66
N VAL A 187 -30.51 11.46 0.90
CA VAL A 187 -31.09 10.96 2.15
C VAL A 187 -29.97 10.84 3.19
N LYS A 188 -30.09 11.52 4.33
CA LYS A 188 -29.13 11.38 5.44
C LYS A 188 -29.33 10.02 6.13
N SER A 189 -28.23 9.38 6.52
CA SER A 189 -28.26 8.13 7.27
C SER A 189 -28.98 8.30 8.61
N LYS A 190 -29.71 7.27 9.04
CA LYS A 190 -30.46 7.28 10.30
C LYS A 190 -29.47 7.44 11.47
N LYS A 191 -29.63 8.50 12.28
CA LYS A 191 -28.87 8.64 13.53
C LYS A 191 -29.18 7.42 14.42
N LYS A 192 -28.18 6.59 14.72
CA LYS A 192 -28.29 5.60 15.80
C LYS A 192 -28.46 6.39 17.11
N LYS A 193 -29.50 6.05 17.87
CA LYS A 193 -29.72 6.57 19.23
C LYS A 193 -28.65 6.03 20.17
#